data_AF-A0A9P1A5P9-F1
#
_entry.id   AF-A0A9P1A5P9-F1
#
_cell.length_a   1.000
_cell.length_b   1.000
_cell.length_c   1.000
_cell.angle_alpha   90.00
_cell.angle_beta   90.00
_cell.angle_gamma   90.00
#
_symmetry.space_group_name_H-M   'P 1'
#
loop_
_entity.id
_entity.type
_entity.pdbx_description
1 polymer ?
#
loop_
_entity_poly.entity_id
_entity_poly.type
_entity_poly.pdbx_seq_one_letter_code
_entity_poly.pdbx_strand_id
1 'polypeptide(L)'
;MDTMVVKFGMSEKIGPLSFETPAPGEMAFDKPYSEATAQLIDQEVRDLVMSALRRTRDLLLEKRTDIEKVALRLLEKEILSREDLVELVGKRPFIEKNTYEEMVSGTGGLDENVELPKGLENWNKESEKKKEE
;
A
#
# COMPACT_ATOMS: atom_id res chain seq x y z
N MET A 1 2.60 -12.62 -0.86
CA MET A 1 4.01 -12.80 -0.44
C MET A 1 4.84 -13.30 -1.61
N ASP A 2 4.28 -14.16 -2.46
CA ASP A 2 4.90 -14.62 -3.71
C ASP A 2 5.38 -13.49 -4.62
N THR A 3 4.65 -12.38 -4.74
CA THR A 3 5.09 -11.21 -5.51
C THR A 3 6.43 -10.65 -5.03
N MET A 4 6.69 -10.65 -3.72
CA MET A 4 7.95 -10.16 -3.16
C MET A 4 9.11 -11.07 -3.55
N VAL A 5 8.87 -12.38 -3.51
CA VAL A 5 9.89 -13.41 -3.76
C VAL A 5 10.13 -13.60 -5.27
N VAL A 6 9.06 -13.64 -6.06
CA VAL A 6 9.05 -14.03 -7.48
C VAL A 6 9.15 -12.82 -8.42
N LYS A 7 8.43 -11.71 -8.15
CA LYS A 7 8.48 -10.52 -9.03
C LYS A 7 9.53 -9.51 -8.60
N PHE A 8 9.65 -9.26 -7.29
CA PHE A 8 10.55 -8.23 -6.77
C PHE A 8 11.94 -8.75 -6.38
N GLY A 9 12.17 -10.08 -6.40
CA GLY A 9 13.47 -10.67 -6.07
C GLY A 9 13.92 -10.38 -4.63
N MET A 10 12.98 -10.21 -3.69
CA MET A 10 13.24 -9.89 -2.28
C MET A 10 13.55 -11.15 -1.44
N SER A 11 14.30 -12.10 -2.00
CA SER A 11 14.79 -13.29 -1.29
C SER A 11 16.28 -13.48 -1.55
N GLU A 12 17.05 -13.64 -0.46
CA GLU A 12 18.50 -13.89 -0.55
C GLU A 12 18.83 -15.22 -1.21
N LYS A 13 17.97 -16.25 -1.07
CA LYS A 13 18.21 -17.59 -1.62
C LYS A 13 17.96 -17.68 -3.12
N ILE A 14 17.01 -16.90 -3.64
CA ILE A 14 16.71 -16.81 -5.08
C ILE A 14 17.61 -15.77 -5.76
N GLY A 15 17.98 -14.72 -5.02
CA GLY A 15 18.69 -13.57 -5.55
C GLY A 15 17.77 -12.57 -6.27
N PRO A 16 18.35 -11.55 -6.92
CA PRO A 16 17.62 -10.46 -7.57
C PRO A 16 17.06 -10.89 -8.93
N LEU A 17 16.30 -11.99 -8.96
CA LEU A 17 15.63 -12.50 -10.15
C LEU A 17 14.16 -12.11 -10.13
N SER A 18 13.66 -11.73 -11.30
CA SER A 18 12.25 -11.45 -11.52
C SER A 18 11.70 -12.47 -12.51
N PHE A 19 10.68 -13.20 -12.09
CA PHE A 19 9.92 -14.09 -12.95
C PHE A 19 8.58 -13.45 -13.29
N GLU A 20 8.27 -13.44 -14.58
CA GLU A 20 7.00 -12.94 -15.06
C GLU A 20 5.91 -13.96 -14.71
N THR A 21 4.97 -13.56 -13.85
CA THR A 21 3.79 -14.38 -13.55
C THR A 21 2.58 -13.79 -14.28
N PRO A 22 1.75 -14.62 -14.91
CA PRO A 22 0.56 -14.16 -15.63
C PRO A 22 -0.35 -13.32 -14.73
N ALA A 23 -1.05 -12.37 -15.34
CA ALA A 23 -1.99 -11.53 -14.62
C ALA A 23 -3.17 -12.37 -14.10
N PRO A 24 -3.87 -11.92 -13.05
CA PRO A 24 -5.08 -12.58 -12.59
C PRO A 24 -6.10 -12.71 -13.74
N GLY A 25 -6.37 -13.95 -14.19
CA GLY A 25 -7.28 -14.23 -15.30
C GLY A 25 -6.61 -14.69 -16.60
N GLU A 26 -5.28 -14.63 -16.71
CA GLU A 26 -4.54 -15.22 -17.84
C GLU A 26 -4.22 -16.69 -17.58
N MET A 27 -4.38 -17.54 -18.59
CA MET A 27 -3.98 -18.94 -18.51
C MET A 27 -2.45 -19.02 -18.46
N ALA A 28 -1.93 -19.53 -17.34
CA ALA A 28 -0.53 -19.86 -17.18
C ALA A 28 -0.21 -21.12 -18.01
N PHE A 29 0.41 -20.95 -19.17
CA PHE A 29 0.76 -22.07 -20.04
C PHE A 29 2.03 -22.80 -19.58
N ASP A 30 2.98 -22.10 -18.95
CA ASP A 30 4.14 -22.74 -18.31
C ASP A 30 4.77 -21.83 -17.25
N LYS A 31 5.33 -22.44 -16.20
CA LYS A 31 6.11 -21.70 -15.20
C LYS A 31 7.50 -21.40 -15.77
N PRO A 32 8.00 -20.15 -15.72
CA PRO A 32 9.29 -19.79 -16.32
C PRO A 32 10.52 -20.24 -15.49
N TYR A 33 10.37 -21.26 -14.64
CA TYR A 33 11.40 -21.73 -13.73
C TYR A 33 11.28 -23.24 -13.49
N SER A 34 12.41 -23.86 -13.13
CA SER A 34 12.49 -25.29 -12.86
C SER A 34 11.69 -25.70 -11.63
N GLU A 35 11.34 -26.97 -11.52
CA GLU A 35 10.65 -27.50 -10.34
C GLU A 35 11.46 -27.32 -9.05
N ALA A 36 12.79 -27.44 -9.13
CA ALA A 36 13.69 -27.17 -8.00
C ALA A 36 13.61 -25.71 -7.53
N THR A 37 13.54 -24.76 -8.47
CA THR A 37 13.34 -23.34 -8.16
C THR A 37 11.94 -23.09 -7.59
N ALA A 38 10.92 -23.78 -8.09
CA ALA A 38 9.56 -23.69 -7.57
C ALA A 38 9.48 -24.12 -6.10
N GLN A 39 10.10 -25.25 -5.76
CA GLN A 39 10.17 -25.73 -4.38
C GLN A 39 10.90 -24.74 -3.46
N LEU A 40 11.96 -24.11 -3.97
CA LEU A 40 12.71 -23.10 -3.23
C LEU A 40 11.89 -21.83 -2.99
N ILE A 41 11.11 -21.38 -3.98
CA ILE A 41 10.15 -20.28 -3.84
C ILE A 41 9.12 -20.61 -2.75
N ASP A 42 8.48 -21.78 -2.82
CA ASP A 42 7.45 -22.19 -1.86
C ASP A 42 8.01 -22.24 -0.43
N GLN A 43 9.25 -22.69 -0.26
CA GLN A 43 9.92 -22.71 1.03
C GLN A 43 10.19 -21.29 1.56
N GLU A 44 10.69 -20.38 0.72
CA GLU A 44 10.92 -18.98 1.09
C GLU A 44 9.64 -18.26 1.48
N VAL A 45 8.56 -18.48 0.71
CA VAL A 45 7.24 -17.94 1.00
C VAL A 45 6.75 -18.46 2.35
N ARG A 46 6.87 -19.76 2.61
CA ARG A 46 6.50 -20.36 3.89
C ARG A 46 7.28 -19.74 5.05
N ASP A 47 8.58 -19.61 4.91
CA ASP A 47 9.45 -19.03 5.95
C ASP A 47 9.07 -17.56 6.22
N LEU A 48 8.76 -16.79 5.18
CA LEU A 48 8.30 -15.41 5.29
C LEU A 48 6.95 -15.31 6.02
N VAL A 49 5.98 -16.16 5.67
CA VAL A 49 4.67 -16.22 6.33
C VAL A 49 4.84 -16.59 7.80
N MET A 50 5.64 -17.62 8.10
CA MET A 50 5.88 -18.08 9.47
C MET A 50 6.58 -17.02 10.32
N SER A 51 7.54 -16.29 9.74
CA SER A 51 8.21 -15.16 10.39
C SER A 51 7.23 -14.02 10.70
N ALA A 52 6.40 -13.63 9.73
CA ALA A 52 5.37 -12.61 9.91
C ALA A 52 4.33 -13.02 10.96
N LEU A 53 3.91 -14.28 10.97
CA LEU A 53 2.99 -14.83 11.96
C LEU A 53 3.59 -14.78 13.37
N ARG A 54 4.83 -15.24 13.54
CA ARG A 54 5.53 -15.20 14.83
C ARG A 54 5.66 -13.76 15.32
N ARG A 55 6.15 -12.86 14.47
CA ARG A 55 6.28 -11.43 14.80
C ARG A 55 4.94 -10.81 15.22
N THR A 56 3.87 -11.11 14.49
CA THR A 56 2.53 -10.60 14.80
C THR A 56 2.04 -11.16 16.13
N ARG A 57 2.21 -12.46 16.37
CA ARG A 57 1.83 -13.10 17.63
C ARG A 57 2.59 -12.50 18.81
N ASP A 58 3.90 -12.29 18.67
CA ASP A 58 4.73 -11.73 19.74
C ASP A 58 4.32 -10.27 20.04
N LEU A 59 4.03 -9.48 19.00
CA LEU A 59 3.52 -8.11 19.14
C LEU A 59 2.16 -8.08 19.86
N LEU A 60 1.23 -8.96 19.49
CA LEU A 60 -0.09 -9.05 20.13
C LEU A 60 0.03 -9.50 21.59
N LEU A 61 0.96 -10.41 21.90
CA LEU A 61 1.22 -10.83 23.28
C LEU A 61 1.84 -9.71 24.12
N GLU A 62 2.80 -8.96 23.56
CA GLU A 62 3.41 -7.80 24.22
C GLU A 62 2.37 -6.72 24.52
N LYS A 63 1.42 -6.51 23.60
CA LYS A 63 0.36 -5.49 23.72
C LYS A 63 -0.98 -6.06 24.20
N ARG A 64 -0.97 -7.24 24.84
CA ARG A 64 -2.19 -7.94 25.27
C ARG A 64 -3.09 -7.08 26.15
N THR A 65 -2.51 -6.33 27.08
CA THR A 65 -3.26 -5.45 27.99
C THR A 65 -4.03 -4.36 27.25
N ASP A 66 -3.46 -3.83 26.17
CA ASP A 66 -4.10 -2.78 25.38
C ASP A 66 -5.18 -3.35 24.46
N ILE A 67 -4.98 -4.58 23.95
CA ILE A 67 -5.99 -5.32 23.19
C ILE A 67 -7.20 -5.63 24.08
N GLU A 68 -6.98 -6.08 25.31
CA GLU A 68 -8.07 -6.36 26.25
C GLU A 68 -8.91 -5.10 26.55
N LYS A 69 -8.28 -3.93 26.72
CA LYS A 69 -9.00 -2.65 26.88
C LYS A 69 -9.87 -2.31 25.66
N VAL A 70 -9.31 -2.45 24.46
CA VAL A 70 -10.04 -2.17 23.21
C VAL A 70 -11.20 -3.16 23.03
N ALA A 71 -10.98 -4.44 23.33
CA ALA A 71 -12.03 -5.47 23.25
C ALA A 71 -13.17 -5.20 24.24
N LEU A 72 -12.87 -4.82 25.48
CA LEU A 72 -13.90 -4.44 26.46
C LEU A 72 -14.71 -3.22 25.99
N ARG A 73 -14.04 -2.21 25.42
CA ARG A 73 -14.75 -1.04 24.87
C ARG A 73 -15.65 -1.39 23.69
N LEU A 74 -15.23 -2.32 22.82
CA LEU A 74 -16.05 -2.78 21.69
C LEU A 74 -17.31 -3.52 22.14
N LEU A 75 -17.30 -4.18 23.31
CA LEU A 75 -18.50 -4.78 23.88
C LEU A 75 -19.53 -3.74 24.33
N GLU A 76 -19.06 -2.55 24.74
CA GLU A 76 -19.94 -1.44 25.14
C GLU A 76 -20.40 -0.58 23.95
N LYS A 77 -19.52 -0.39 22.96
CA LYS A 77 -19.76 0.46 21.79
C LYS A 77 -19.32 -0.30 20.53
N GLU A 78 -20.29 -0.63 19.67
CA GLU A 78 -20.08 -1.47 18.47
C GLU A 78 -19.07 -0.86 17.46
N ILE A 79 -18.87 0.46 17.50
CA ILE A 79 -17.98 1.19 16.58
C ILE A 79 -17.04 2.07 17.40
N LEU A 80 -15.73 1.92 17.21
CA LEU A 80 -14.71 2.79 17.78
C LEU A 80 -14.16 3.75 16.74
N SER A 81 -14.11 5.04 17.09
CA SER A 81 -13.46 6.07 16.30
C SER A 81 -11.96 6.17 16.62
N ARG A 82 -11.22 6.92 15.80
CA ARG A 82 -9.78 7.16 16.01
C ARG A 82 -9.51 7.83 17.36
N GLU A 83 -10.38 8.74 17.79
CA GLU A 83 -10.27 9.44 19.07
C GLU A 83 -10.40 8.48 20.25
N ASP A 84 -11.35 7.53 20.17
CA ASP A 84 -11.54 6.50 21.20
C ASP A 84 -10.28 5.62 21.35
N LEU A 85 -9.61 5.29 20.24
CA LEU A 85 -8.36 4.52 20.27
C LEU A 85 -7.19 5.31 20.87
N VAL A 86 -7.12 6.61 20.60
CA VAL A 86 -6.09 7.49 21.17
C VAL A 86 -6.30 7.67 22.68
N GLU A 87 -7.55 7.70 23.14
CA GLU A 87 -7.87 7.72 24.57
C GLU A 87 -7.45 6.41 25.27
N LEU A 88 -7.70 5.25 24.65
CA LEU A 88 -7.45 3.94 25.25
C LEU A 88 -5.98 3.50 25.24
N VAL A 89 -5.29 3.73 24.13
CA VAL A 89 -3.94 3.18 23.86
C VAL A 89 -2.89 4.30 23.73
N GLY A 90 -3.31 5.57 23.71
CA GLY A 90 -2.44 6.73 23.56
C GLY A 90 -2.21 7.14 22.10
N LYS A 91 -1.43 8.20 21.92
CA LYS A 91 -1.07 8.71 20.58
C LYS A 91 -0.12 7.74 19.86
N ARG A 92 -0.33 7.58 18.55
CA ARG A 92 0.52 6.74 17.70
C ARG A 92 1.97 7.29 17.70
N PRO A 93 3.00 6.46 17.96
CA PRO A 93 4.40 6.89 18.02
C PRO A 93 5.05 7.08 16.64
N PHE A 94 4.26 7.15 15.57
CA PHE A 94 4.72 7.32 14.19
C PHE A 94 4.03 8.53 13.57
N ILE A 95 4.79 9.31 12.79
CA ILE A 95 4.26 10.47 12.07
C ILE A 95 3.32 9.96 10.98
N GLU A 96 2.05 10.34 11.04
CA GLU A 96 1.08 10.11 9.98
C GLU A 96 0.84 11.39 9.21
N LYS A 97 0.79 11.28 7.89
CA LYS A 97 0.31 12.34 7.00
C LYS A 97 -1.17 12.07 6.75
N ASN A 98 -2.04 12.83 7.40
CA ASN A 98 -3.50 12.63 7.32
C ASN A 98 -4.18 13.71 6.48
N THR A 99 -3.54 14.85 6.28
CA THR A 99 -4.10 15.96 5.50
C THR A 99 -3.53 15.96 4.08
N TYR A 100 -4.36 16.34 3.10
CA TYR A 100 -3.92 16.54 1.71
C TYR A 100 -2.66 17.41 1.64
N GLU A 101 -2.67 18.55 2.35
CA GLU A 101 -1.52 19.46 2.47
C GLU A 101 -0.23 18.77 2.93
N GLU A 102 -0.30 17.86 3.90
CA GLU A 102 0.87 17.10 4.38
C GLU A 102 1.39 16.12 3.33
N MET A 103 0.49 15.55 2.51
CA MET A 103 0.87 14.66 1.40
C MET A 103 1.58 15.41 0.28
N VAL A 104 1.09 16.60 -0.10
CA VAL A 104 1.61 17.39 -1.23
C VAL A 104 2.68 18.43 -0.87
N SER A 105 2.93 18.66 0.42
CA SER A 105 3.94 19.61 0.91
C SER A 105 5.35 19.43 0.31
N GLY A 106 5.69 18.23 -0.17
CA GLY A 106 6.99 17.92 -0.77
C GLY A 106 7.09 18.08 -2.29
N THR A 107 5.98 18.34 -2.98
CA THR A 107 5.90 18.30 -4.47
C THR A 107 5.81 19.68 -5.13
N GLY A 108 5.93 20.77 -4.37
CA GLY A 108 6.14 22.12 -4.93
C GLY A 108 4.87 22.92 -5.25
N GLY A 109 3.71 22.52 -4.73
CA GLY A 109 2.46 23.28 -4.84
C GLY A 109 1.30 22.54 -4.19
N LEU A 110 0.36 23.27 -3.58
CA LEU A 110 -0.88 22.70 -3.07
C LEU A 110 -1.89 22.46 -4.20
N ASP A 111 -1.81 23.27 -5.25
CA ASP A 111 -2.69 23.27 -6.40
C ASP A 111 -2.02 22.60 -7.60
N GLU A 112 -2.82 21.91 -8.42
CA GLU A 112 -2.38 21.41 -9.71
C GLU A 112 -2.05 22.59 -10.64
N ASN A 113 -0.91 22.52 -11.34
CA ASN A 113 -0.60 23.50 -12.38
C ASN A 113 -1.53 23.26 -13.58
N VAL A 114 -2.52 24.13 -13.75
CA VAL A 114 -3.47 24.13 -14.88
C VAL A 114 -3.02 25.11 -15.97
N GLU A 115 -1.75 25.53 -15.99
CA GLU A 115 -1.25 26.43 -17.03
C GLU A 115 -1.14 25.66 -18.34
N LEU A 116 -1.93 26.08 -19.31
CA LEU A 116 -1.93 25.48 -20.63
C LEU A 116 -0.62 25.81 -21.35
N PRO A 117 0.03 24.83 -22.02
CA PRO A 117 1.17 25.10 -22.87
C PRO A 117 0.84 26.16 -23.94
N LYS A 118 1.84 26.91 -24.40
CA LYS A 118 1.67 28.06 -25.32
C LYS A 118 0.78 27.80 -26.55
N GLY A 119 0.74 26.57 -27.06
CA GLY A 119 -0.08 26.18 -28.20
C GLY A 119 -1.56 25.87 -27.88
N LEU A 120 -1.93 25.82 -26.61
CA LEU A 120 -3.25 25.45 -26.10
C LEU A 120 -3.88 26.56 -25.24
N GLU A 121 -3.31 27.77 -25.21
CA GLU A 121 -3.80 28.92 -24.43
C GLU A 121 -5.26 29.33 -24.74
N ASN A 122 -5.80 28.87 -25.87
CA ASN A 122 -7.17 29.14 -26.32
C ASN A 122 -8.12 27.94 -26.14
N TRP A 123 -7.67 26.86 -25.53
CA TRP A 123 -8.52 25.70 -25.26
C TRP A 123 -9.66 26.11 -24.32
N ASN A 124 -10.89 25.81 -24.71
CA ASN A 124 -12.12 26.16 -23.99
C ASN A 124 -12.41 27.67 -23.83
N LYS A 125 -11.77 28.55 -24.61
CA LYS A 125 -12.25 29.92 -24.82
C LYS A 125 -13.23 29.88 -25.99
N GLU A 126 -14.51 30.16 -25.74
CA GLU A 126 -15.49 30.34 -26.83
C GLU A 126 -14.95 31.37 -27.81
N SER A 127 -14.94 31.03 -29.09
CA SER A 127 -14.58 31.94 -30.16
C SER A 127 -15.59 33.09 -30.17
N GLU A 128 -15.27 34.19 -29.49
CA GLU A 128 -16.04 35.43 -29.59
C GLU A 128 -15.95 35.95 -31.04
N LYS A 129 -16.97 35.58 -31.81
CA LYS A 129 -17.54 36.31 -32.95
C LYS A 129 -16.54 36.88 -33.97
N LYS A 130 -16.25 36.08 -34.99
CA LYS A 130 -16.36 36.59 -36.36
C LYS A 130 -17.84 36.80 -36.68
N LYS A 131 -18.38 37.98 -36.33
CA LYS A 131 -19.48 38.60 -37.08
C LYS A 131 -18.83 39.69 -37.93
N GLU A 132 -18.35 39.31 -39.10
CA GLU A 132 -18.14 40.22 -40.22
C GLU A 132 -19.51 40.47 -40.86
N GLU A 133 -20.00 41.71 -40.73
CA GLU A 133 -20.80 42.40 -41.76
C GLU A 133 -19.97 43.57 -42.26
#